data_AF-A0A2I0PC94-F1
#
_entry.id   AF-A0A2I0PC94-F1
#
_cell.length_a   1.000
_cell.length_b   1.000
_cell.length_c   1.000
_cell.angle_alpha   90.00
_cell.angle_beta   90.00
_cell.angle_gamma   90.00
#
_symmetry.space_group_name_H-M   'P 1'
#
loop_
_entity.id
_entity.type
_entity.pdbx_description
1 polymer ?
#
loop_
_entity_poly.entity_id
_entity_poly.type
_entity_poly.pdbx_seq_one_letter_code
_entity_poly.pdbx_strand_id
1 'polypeptide(L)'
;MSSHFFLLEDTISPERLSWIEECLKFFFVKLNPENLLHSTKNRDTIFSLFLTGDSLYSLQNPETQQIWEIILSMPSVKLVCDSQELALRGISVERLRMKNPDQVIIHNSIALNGQPSFWKDVMKQARQHEQPVPSLVGYLHLTSPYMHRSSNAMLDCLHAVLECHASIDLYCYLDGVHVGHLGQKPSEFDNIGEGLTELSEKAAKRGLQCQMLACGRCAAARGYSTWDDGKGVVVSTCAIKPLRIRNLNETIDQFRRNHIILAGNCASIQLKKDGMRATFSVLDNERSPPLTILITSHPYGTESAFGGISLAIAAASQGILTRVIFIEDGVFSLTGNHRLDKPSPLFNMQEVIDAVSGSENLQIFCFTPSLQKRGLTKNAKLNGVLDIGIADFGNLLFYSPNGVAANHQRVLFF
;
A
#
# COMPACT_ATOMS: atom_id res chain seq x y z
N MET A 1 16.81 4.25 -14.72
CA MET A 1 15.39 4.14 -15.15
C MET A 1 14.49 4.12 -13.92
N SER A 2 13.22 4.52 -14.04
CA SER A 2 12.22 4.50 -12.98
C SER A 2 11.62 3.09 -12.84
N SER A 3 11.81 2.41 -11.69
CA SER A 3 11.27 1.06 -11.47
C SER A 3 9.96 1.09 -10.67
N HIS A 4 8.99 0.33 -11.17
CA HIS A 4 7.77 -0.01 -10.45
C HIS A 4 8.13 -0.99 -9.33
N PHE A 5 7.38 -0.96 -8.23
CA PHE A 5 7.53 -1.99 -7.21
C PHE A 5 6.22 -2.34 -6.52
N PHE A 6 6.16 -3.58 -6.03
CA PHE A 6 5.18 -4.05 -5.06
C PHE A 6 5.90 -4.38 -3.76
N LEU A 7 5.32 -4.00 -2.64
CA LEU A 7 5.71 -4.44 -1.30
C LEU A 7 4.54 -5.26 -0.77
N LEU A 8 4.83 -6.51 -0.38
CA LEU A 8 3.84 -7.46 0.10
C LEU A 8 4.35 -8.03 1.44
N GLU A 9 3.49 -7.94 2.45
CA GLU A 9 3.78 -8.40 3.81
C GLU A 9 2.84 -9.54 4.21
N ASP A 10 1.56 -9.44 3.83
CA ASP A 10 0.56 -10.44 4.19
C ASP A 10 0.62 -11.66 3.28
N THR A 11 -0.09 -12.72 3.68
CA THR A 11 -0.22 -13.95 2.89
C THR A 11 -0.66 -13.65 1.46
N ILE A 12 0.13 -14.12 0.48
CA ILE A 12 -0.19 -13.99 -0.94
C ILE A 12 -0.98 -15.23 -1.38
N SER A 13 -2.25 -15.02 -1.74
CA SER A 13 -3.07 -16.08 -2.33
C SER A 13 -2.61 -16.40 -3.77
N PRO A 14 -2.88 -17.63 -4.27
CA PRO A 14 -2.65 -17.95 -5.69
C PRO A 14 -3.38 -16.99 -6.62
N GLU A 15 -4.60 -16.56 -6.25
CA GLU A 15 -5.35 -15.55 -7.02
C GLU A 15 -4.59 -14.24 -7.12
N ARG A 16 -4.05 -13.76 -5.99
CA ARG A 16 -3.28 -12.53 -5.92
C ARG A 16 -2.10 -12.57 -6.86
N LEU A 17 -1.33 -13.64 -6.75
CA LEU A 17 -0.13 -13.81 -7.55
C LEU A 17 -0.46 -13.97 -9.04
N SER A 18 -1.55 -14.67 -9.38
CA SER A 18 -2.00 -14.84 -10.77
C SER A 18 -2.39 -13.51 -11.43
N TRP A 19 -3.15 -12.63 -10.76
CA TRP A 19 -3.49 -11.36 -11.39
C TRP A 19 -2.26 -10.42 -11.47
N ILE A 20 -1.31 -10.50 -10.53
CA ILE A 20 -0.02 -9.78 -10.63
C ILE A 20 0.74 -10.26 -11.85
N GLU A 21 0.88 -11.57 -12.02
CA GLU A 21 1.51 -12.20 -13.18
C GLU A 21 0.88 -11.72 -14.50
N GLU A 22 -0.46 -11.75 -14.60
CA GLU A 22 -1.18 -11.30 -15.78
C GLU A 22 -0.99 -9.79 -16.05
N CYS A 23 -0.90 -8.96 -15.00
CA CYS A 23 -0.57 -7.54 -15.15
C CYS A 23 0.86 -7.35 -15.66
N LEU A 24 1.83 -8.15 -15.19
CA LEU A 24 3.20 -8.11 -15.69
C LEU A 24 3.25 -8.56 -17.16
N LYS A 25 2.55 -9.63 -17.54
CA LYS A 25 2.41 -10.04 -18.95
C LYS A 25 1.84 -8.92 -19.79
N PHE A 26 0.77 -8.28 -19.34
CA PHE A 26 0.17 -7.13 -20.02
C PHE A 26 1.21 -6.02 -20.23
N PHE A 27 1.98 -5.68 -19.20
CA PHE A 27 3.02 -4.66 -19.29
C PHE A 27 4.11 -5.02 -20.32
N PHE A 28 4.65 -6.23 -20.26
CA PHE A 28 5.75 -6.63 -21.13
C PHE A 28 5.32 -6.95 -22.55
N VAL A 29 4.15 -7.55 -22.76
CA VAL A 29 3.70 -7.99 -24.09
C VAL A 29 3.00 -6.85 -24.82
N LYS A 30 2.15 -6.08 -24.13
CA LYS A 30 1.31 -5.06 -24.78
C LYS A 30 1.91 -3.67 -24.71
N LEU A 31 2.42 -3.26 -23.55
CA LEU A 31 2.88 -1.88 -23.35
C LEU A 31 4.33 -1.65 -23.76
N ASN A 32 5.18 -2.65 -23.54
CA ASN A 32 6.61 -2.53 -23.80
C ASN A 32 7.19 -3.84 -24.39
N PRO A 33 6.69 -4.30 -25.56
CA PRO A 33 7.17 -5.53 -26.22
C PRO A 33 8.68 -5.53 -26.49
N GLU A 34 9.30 -4.36 -26.64
CA GLU A 34 10.74 -4.19 -26.78
C GLU A 34 11.52 -4.73 -25.57
N ASN A 35 10.94 -4.73 -24.38
CA ASN A 35 11.56 -5.29 -23.18
C ASN A 35 11.63 -6.82 -23.23
N LEU A 36 10.90 -7.49 -24.13
CA LEU A 36 10.97 -8.93 -24.34
C LEU A 36 12.07 -9.34 -25.34
N LEU A 37 12.52 -8.45 -26.23
CA LEU A 37 13.50 -8.78 -27.28
C LEU A 37 14.95 -8.81 -26.72
N HIS A 38 15.60 -9.97 -26.76
CA HIS A 38 16.94 -10.21 -26.20
C HIS A 38 18.05 -9.39 -26.88
N SER A 39 18.95 -8.84 -26.04
CA SER A 39 20.43 -8.85 -26.17
C SER A 39 21.05 -7.52 -25.71
N THR A 40 21.28 -7.38 -24.40
CA THR A 40 22.53 -6.80 -23.85
C THR A 40 22.57 -7.05 -22.35
N LYS A 41 23.75 -7.44 -21.85
CA LYS A 41 24.06 -7.94 -20.49
C LYS A 41 23.78 -6.99 -19.31
N ASN A 42 23.15 -5.84 -19.52
CA ASN A 42 22.77 -4.89 -18.46
C ASN A 42 21.31 -4.47 -18.68
N ARG A 43 20.37 -5.27 -18.18
CA ARG A 43 18.98 -4.82 -18.06
C ARG A 43 18.79 -4.18 -16.68
N ASP A 44 18.50 -2.89 -16.67
CA ASP A 44 17.98 -2.22 -15.49
C ASP A 44 16.70 -2.95 -15.04
N THR A 45 16.53 -3.09 -13.72
CA THR A 45 15.29 -3.62 -13.13
C THR A 45 14.14 -2.71 -13.51
N ILE A 46 13.02 -3.30 -13.97
CA ILE A 46 11.78 -2.56 -14.25
C ILE A 46 10.77 -2.80 -13.12
N PHE A 47 10.61 -4.05 -12.69
CA PHE A 47 9.75 -4.42 -11.56
C PHE A 47 10.56 -5.00 -10.43
N SER A 48 10.32 -4.50 -9.22
CA SER A 48 10.82 -5.08 -7.98
C SER A 48 9.64 -5.58 -7.14
N LEU A 49 9.65 -6.85 -6.78
CA LEU A 49 8.68 -7.46 -5.88
C LEU A 49 9.38 -7.68 -4.54
N PHE A 50 9.00 -6.91 -3.53
CA PHE A 50 9.54 -6.96 -2.18
C PHE A 50 8.64 -7.82 -1.31
N LEU A 51 9.19 -8.90 -0.76
CA LEU A 51 8.48 -9.82 0.13
C LEU A 51 9.09 -9.82 1.53
N THR A 52 8.23 -9.63 2.53
CA THR A 52 8.56 -9.79 3.95
C THR A 52 7.37 -10.43 4.69
N GLY A 53 7.51 -10.76 5.96
CA GLY A 53 6.44 -11.33 6.76
C GLY A 53 5.86 -12.63 6.18
N ASP A 54 4.53 -12.73 6.15
CA ASP A 54 3.81 -13.95 5.76
C ASP A 54 3.73 -14.13 4.24
N SER A 55 3.98 -13.07 3.47
CA SER A 55 4.07 -13.15 2.01
C SER A 55 5.14 -14.15 1.54
N LEU A 56 6.18 -14.37 2.35
CA LEU A 56 7.29 -15.29 2.06
C LEU A 56 6.84 -16.75 1.95
N TYR A 57 5.75 -17.15 2.62
CA TYR A 57 5.20 -18.52 2.50
C TYR A 57 4.75 -18.84 1.07
N SER A 58 4.44 -17.84 0.25
CA SER A 58 4.13 -18.03 -1.17
C SER A 58 5.29 -18.62 -1.99
N LEU A 59 6.52 -18.56 -1.48
CA LEU A 59 7.70 -19.12 -2.15
C LEU A 59 7.78 -20.65 -2.00
N GLN A 60 7.09 -21.21 -1.00
CA GLN A 60 7.05 -22.65 -0.72
C GLN A 60 5.69 -23.30 -1.01
N ASN A 61 4.61 -22.52 -1.06
CA ASN A 61 3.30 -23.05 -1.42
C ASN A 61 3.32 -23.58 -2.89
N PRO A 62 2.96 -24.85 -3.14
CA PRO A 62 2.98 -25.45 -4.47
C PRO A 62 2.13 -24.71 -5.51
N GLU A 63 0.99 -24.13 -5.09
CA GLU A 63 0.06 -23.42 -5.99
C GLU A 63 0.67 -22.10 -6.48
N THR A 64 1.37 -21.37 -5.61
CA THR A 64 2.02 -20.10 -5.96
C THR A 64 3.40 -20.30 -6.59
N GLN A 65 4.08 -21.41 -6.32
CA GLN A 65 5.42 -21.69 -6.83
C GLN A 65 5.46 -21.69 -8.37
N GLN A 66 4.46 -22.27 -9.03
CA GLN A 66 4.38 -22.29 -10.49
C GLN A 66 4.23 -20.86 -11.06
N ILE A 67 3.43 -20.03 -10.40
CA ILE A 67 3.23 -18.64 -10.81
C ILE A 67 4.51 -17.83 -10.61
N TRP A 68 5.24 -18.05 -9.51
CA TRP A 68 6.56 -17.44 -9.31
C TRP A 68 7.57 -17.83 -10.39
N GLU A 69 7.57 -19.09 -10.84
CA GLU A 69 8.42 -19.51 -11.96
C GLU A 69 8.08 -18.75 -13.25
N ILE A 70 6.80 -18.47 -13.52
CA ILE A 70 6.38 -17.67 -14.68
C ILE A 70 6.78 -16.19 -14.52
N ILE A 71 6.53 -15.59 -13.36
CA ILE A 71 6.91 -14.20 -13.06
C ILE A 71 8.41 -14.00 -13.23
N LEU A 72 9.23 -14.91 -12.70
CA LEU A 72 10.69 -14.82 -12.78
C LEU A 72 11.22 -15.12 -14.19
N SER A 73 10.48 -15.87 -15.02
CA SER A 73 10.83 -16.03 -16.43
C SER A 73 10.75 -14.72 -17.22
N MET A 74 10.00 -13.72 -16.73
CA MET A 74 9.93 -12.41 -17.36
C MET A 74 11.20 -11.62 -17.08
N PRO A 75 11.82 -11.02 -18.10
CA PRO A 75 13.02 -10.25 -17.90
C PRO A 75 12.76 -8.98 -17.09
N SER A 76 13.79 -8.46 -16.42
CA SER A 76 13.73 -7.20 -15.66
C SER A 76 12.74 -7.20 -14.48
N VAL A 77 12.22 -8.37 -14.08
CA VAL A 77 11.57 -8.58 -12.79
C VAL A 77 12.61 -9.06 -11.78
N LYS A 78 12.65 -8.43 -10.61
CA LYS A 78 13.42 -8.87 -9.45
C LYS A 78 12.51 -9.17 -8.29
N LEU A 79 12.85 -10.22 -7.57
CA LEU A 79 12.25 -10.62 -6.31
C LEU A 79 13.27 -10.34 -5.21
N VAL A 80 12.93 -9.46 -4.27
CA VAL A 80 13.76 -9.14 -3.10
C VAL A 80 13.06 -9.67 -1.86
N CYS A 81 13.68 -10.62 -1.20
CA CYS A 81 13.14 -11.22 0.02
C CYS A 81 13.82 -10.63 1.25
N ASP A 82 13.06 -10.49 2.32
CA ASP A 82 13.59 -10.18 3.64
C ASP A 82 14.36 -11.38 4.20
N SER A 83 15.69 -11.26 4.22
CA SER A 83 16.59 -12.31 4.67
C SER A 83 16.43 -12.67 6.14
N GLN A 84 16.06 -11.71 6.99
CA GLN A 84 15.86 -11.95 8.41
C GLN A 84 14.55 -12.72 8.63
N GLU A 85 13.48 -12.33 7.95
CA GLU A 85 12.19 -13.00 8.06
C GLU A 85 12.20 -14.39 7.38
N LEU A 86 12.97 -14.58 6.30
CA LEU A 86 13.24 -15.90 5.72
C LEU A 86 13.89 -16.84 6.74
N ALA A 87 14.95 -16.36 7.42
CA ALA A 87 15.67 -17.13 8.43
C ALA A 87 14.76 -17.44 9.64
N LEU A 88 14.02 -16.45 10.13
CA LEU A 88 13.08 -16.58 11.24
C LEU A 88 12.00 -17.64 10.96
N ARG A 89 11.51 -17.72 9.72
CA ARG A 89 10.43 -18.65 9.32
C ARG A 89 10.94 -20.00 8.82
N GLY A 90 12.25 -20.18 8.69
CA GLY A 90 12.82 -21.40 8.11
C GLY A 90 12.45 -21.62 6.64
N ILE A 91 12.20 -20.54 5.89
CA ILE A 91 11.79 -20.61 4.49
C ILE A 91 13.03 -20.69 3.60
N SER A 92 13.17 -21.77 2.85
CA SER A 92 14.22 -21.93 1.84
C SER A 92 13.75 -21.47 0.47
N VAL A 93 14.56 -20.63 -0.18
CA VAL A 93 14.34 -20.09 -1.52
C VAL A 93 15.39 -20.57 -2.53
N GLU A 94 16.22 -21.53 -2.14
CA GLU A 94 17.37 -22.01 -2.94
C GLU A 94 16.95 -22.51 -4.31
N ARG A 95 15.83 -23.22 -4.41
CA ARG A 95 15.31 -23.71 -5.69
C ARG A 95 15.04 -22.58 -6.68
N LEU A 96 14.39 -21.49 -6.23
CA LEU A 96 14.09 -20.34 -7.07
C LEU A 96 15.37 -19.57 -7.42
N ARG A 97 16.29 -19.42 -6.45
CA ARG A 97 17.58 -18.76 -6.64
C ARG A 97 18.50 -19.49 -7.61
N MET A 98 18.59 -20.82 -7.53
CA MET A 98 19.39 -21.62 -8.47
C MET A 98 18.92 -21.48 -9.91
N LYS A 99 17.60 -21.35 -10.13
CA LYS A 99 17.02 -21.12 -11.46
C LYS A 99 17.21 -19.67 -11.92
N ASN A 100 17.11 -18.69 -11.02
CA ASN A 100 17.08 -17.26 -11.34
C ASN A 100 18.01 -16.43 -10.42
N PRO A 101 19.35 -16.66 -10.46
CA PRO A 101 20.27 -16.14 -9.45
C PRO A 101 20.37 -14.60 -9.42
N ASP A 102 20.23 -13.94 -10.56
CA ASP A 102 20.32 -12.48 -10.67
C ASP A 102 19.00 -11.75 -10.39
N GLN A 103 17.90 -12.50 -10.29
CA GLN A 103 16.56 -11.97 -10.06
C GLN A 103 16.08 -12.18 -8.63
N VAL A 104 16.52 -13.24 -7.95
CA VAL A 104 16.12 -13.56 -6.57
C VAL A 104 17.19 -13.08 -5.59
N ILE A 105 16.91 -11.95 -4.94
CA ILE A 105 17.81 -11.28 -4.00
C ILE A 105 17.45 -11.66 -2.56
N ILE A 106 18.40 -12.29 -1.88
CA ILE A 106 18.27 -12.74 -0.47
C ILE A 106 19.35 -12.17 0.43
N HIS A 107 20.24 -11.35 -0.12
CA HIS A 107 21.30 -10.67 0.62
C HIS A 107 20.96 -9.18 0.62
N ASN A 108 20.25 -8.74 1.67
CA ASN A 108 19.81 -7.36 1.76
C ASN A 108 20.97 -6.39 1.97
N SER A 109 20.80 -5.13 1.54
CA SER A 109 21.81 -4.09 1.75
C SER A 109 22.14 -3.90 3.23
N ILE A 110 23.42 -3.67 3.54
CA ILE A 110 23.88 -3.43 4.91
C ILE A 110 23.45 -2.03 5.40
N ALA A 111 22.71 -1.95 6.50
CA ALA A 111 22.31 -0.71 7.19
C ALA A 111 23.48 -0.03 7.91
N LEU A 112 23.25 1.17 8.47
CA LEU A 112 24.30 1.92 9.16
C LEU A 112 24.83 1.21 10.41
N ASN A 113 24.02 0.33 11.00
CA ASN A 113 24.39 -0.53 12.12
C ASN A 113 25.23 -1.76 11.72
N GLY A 114 25.56 -1.93 10.43
CA GLY A 114 26.34 -3.06 9.93
C GLY A 114 25.54 -4.34 9.70
N GLN A 115 24.23 -4.35 9.95
CA GLN A 115 23.35 -5.52 9.74
C GLN A 115 22.63 -5.45 8.38
N PRO A 116 22.30 -6.59 7.75
CA PRO A 116 21.44 -6.61 6.56
C PRO A 116 20.08 -5.96 6.84
N SER A 117 19.58 -5.13 5.93
CA SER A 117 18.29 -4.44 6.07
C SER A 117 17.50 -4.49 4.77
N PHE A 118 16.43 -5.28 4.79
CA PHE A 118 15.43 -5.33 3.72
C PHE A 118 14.84 -3.95 3.43
N TRP A 119 14.49 -3.21 4.49
CA TRP A 119 13.90 -1.88 4.37
C TRP A 119 14.83 -0.86 3.73
N LYS A 120 16.16 -1.02 3.86
CA LYS A 120 17.12 -0.19 3.11
C LYS A 120 17.03 -0.41 1.61
N ASP A 121 16.80 -1.64 1.15
CA ASP A 121 16.58 -1.95 -0.27
C ASP A 121 15.25 -1.36 -0.76
N VAL A 122 14.19 -1.46 0.05
CA VAL A 122 12.90 -0.79 -0.24
C VAL A 122 13.09 0.72 -0.37
N MET A 123 13.81 1.35 0.57
CA MET A 123 14.08 2.80 0.53
C MET A 123 14.92 3.21 -0.67
N LYS A 124 15.91 2.41 -1.06
CA LYS A 124 16.72 2.64 -2.26
C LYS A 124 15.87 2.65 -3.53
N GLN A 125 14.77 1.89 -3.55
CA GLN A 125 13.83 1.89 -4.66
C GLN A 125 12.81 3.04 -4.56
N ALA A 126 12.23 3.25 -3.38
CA ALA A 126 11.21 4.26 -3.13
C ALA A 126 11.72 5.69 -3.36
N ARG A 127 12.98 5.99 -3.01
CA ARG A 127 13.56 7.34 -3.08
C ARG A 127 14.14 7.74 -4.44
N GLN A 128 14.09 6.89 -5.47
CA GLN A 128 14.72 7.17 -6.78
C GLN A 128 14.19 8.43 -7.48
N HIS A 129 13.14 9.06 -6.95
CA HIS A 129 12.39 10.14 -7.59
C HIS A 129 12.29 11.44 -6.78
N GLU A 130 12.85 11.51 -5.58
CA GLU A 130 12.57 12.62 -4.66
C GLU A 130 13.76 13.59 -4.54
N GLN A 131 13.65 14.72 -5.26
CA GLN A 131 14.19 16.00 -4.84
C GLN A 131 13.03 16.94 -4.52
N PRO A 132 13.13 17.81 -3.51
CA PRO A 132 14.32 18.16 -2.72
C PRO A 132 14.64 17.21 -1.57
N VAL A 133 15.85 17.36 -1.01
CA VAL A 133 16.33 16.70 0.22
C VAL A 133 16.19 17.69 1.40
N PRO A 134 15.69 17.28 2.58
CA PRO A 134 15.26 15.93 2.93
C PRO A 134 13.96 15.55 2.22
N SER A 135 13.93 14.31 1.71
CA SER A 135 12.72 13.78 1.08
C SER A 135 11.71 13.35 2.15
N LEU A 136 10.46 13.03 1.79
CA LEU A 136 9.40 12.66 2.73
C LEU A 136 8.91 11.25 2.38
N VAL A 137 8.77 10.37 3.37
CA VAL A 137 8.19 9.04 3.17
C VAL A 137 6.99 8.88 4.10
N GLY A 138 5.85 8.54 3.50
CA GLY A 138 4.64 8.18 4.21
C GLY A 138 4.57 6.68 4.48
N TYR A 139 3.97 6.29 5.61
CA TYR A 139 3.61 4.90 5.90
C TYR A 139 2.17 4.85 6.44
N LEU A 140 1.26 4.15 5.76
CA LEU A 140 -0.09 3.87 6.21
C LEU A 140 -0.11 2.54 6.96
N HIS A 141 -0.38 2.58 8.25
CA HIS A 141 -0.47 1.41 9.12
C HIS A 141 -1.92 1.12 9.49
N LEU A 142 -2.35 -0.12 9.25
CA LEU A 142 -3.77 -0.54 9.33
C LEU A 142 -4.07 -1.50 10.49
N THR A 143 -3.06 -2.17 11.06
CA THR A 143 -3.20 -3.32 11.96
C THR A 143 -2.80 -2.98 13.40
N SER A 144 -3.28 -3.77 14.37
CA SER A 144 -2.88 -3.62 15.76
C SER A 144 -1.47 -4.19 16.02
N PRO A 145 -0.72 -3.63 16.98
CA PRO A 145 0.56 -4.20 17.39
C PRO A 145 0.36 -5.52 18.14
N TYR A 146 1.41 -6.37 18.15
CA TYR A 146 1.56 -7.60 18.93
C TYR A 146 0.71 -8.80 18.50
N MET A 147 -0.48 -8.59 17.96
CA MET A 147 -1.21 -9.65 17.25
C MET A 147 -0.63 -9.90 15.85
N HIS A 148 0.03 -8.88 15.31
CA HIS A 148 0.71 -8.92 14.02
C HIS A 148 2.14 -8.37 14.17
N ARG A 149 3.09 -8.97 13.44
CA ARG A 149 4.46 -8.45 13.34
C ARG A 149 4.55 -7.18 12.49
N SER A 150 3.46 -6.76 11.84
CA SER A 150 3.46 -5.61 10.94
C SER A 150 3.74 -4.27 11.59
N SER A 151 3.54 -4.15 12.91
CA SER A 151 4.00 -2.96 13.64
C SER A 151 5.52 -2.94 13.82
N ASN A 152 6.19 -4.09 13.98
CA ASN A 152 7.65 -4.16 14.00
C ASN A 152 8.23 -3.83 12.62
N ALA A 153 7.68 -4.45 11.57
CA ALA A 153 8.03 -4.17 10.18
C ALA A 153 7.87 -2.67 9.83
N MET A 154 6.78 -2.05 10.26
CA MET A 154 6.56 -0.60 10.14
C MET A 154 7.68 0.18 10.85
N LEU A 155 8.04 -0.18 12.09
CA LEU A 155 9.07 0.51 12.85
C LEU A 155 10.45 0.41 12.17
N ASP A 156 10.81 -0.78 11.68
CA ASP A 156 12.05 -1.02 10.94
C ASP A 156 12.09 -0.23 9.63
N CYS A 157 10.96 -0.16 8.91
CA CYS A 157 10.80 0.68 7.73
C CYS A 157 11.07 2.15 8.07
N LEU A 158 10.44 2.68 9.13
CA LEU A 158 10.61 4.08 9.52
C LEU A 158 12.05 4.38 10.00
N HIS A 159 12.72 3.44 10.66
CA HIS A 159 14.14 3.58 10.97
C HIS A 159 14.98 3.67 9.69
N ALA A 160 14.71 2.84 8.68
CA ALA A 160 15.40 2.92 7.39
C ALA A 160 15.15 4.24 6.66
N VAL A 161 13.96 4.83 6.78
CA VAL A 161 13.64 6.19 6.28
C VAL A 161 14.58 7.23 6.91
N LEU A 162 14.74 7.22 8.24
CA LEU A 162 15.64 8.16 8.92
C LEU A 162 17.11 7.93 8.59
N GLU A 163 17.55 6.69 8.44
CA GLU A 163 18.92 6.36 7.98
C GLU A 163 19.19 6.91 6.58
N CYS A 164 18.16 6.97 5.74
CA CYS A 164 18.21 7.56 4.41
C CYS A 164 18.14 9.10 4.43
N HIS A 165 18.08 9.74 5.59
CA HIS A 165 17.95 11.20 5.75
C HIS A 165 16.67 11.75 5.10
N ALA A 166 15.56 11.04 5.29
CA ALA A 166 14.22 11.45 4.88
C ALA A 166 13.33 11.70 6.11
N SER A 167 12.39 12.63 5.97
CA SER A 167 11.33 12.90 6.95
C SER A 167 10.26 11.80 6.90
N ILE A 168 9.56 11.61 8.01
CA ILE A 168 8.54 10.59 8.19
C ILE A 168 7.16 11.21 8.34
N ASP A 169 6.20 10.62 7.63
CA ASP A 169 4.78 10.70 7.97
C ASP A 169 4.24 9.28 8.27
N LEU A 170 3.81 9.03 9.50
CA LEU A 170 3.09 7.82 9.87
C LEU A 170 1.59 8.12 9.95
N TYR A 171 0.78 7.34 9.22
CA TYR A 171 -0.68 7.42 9.20
C TYR A 171 -1.27 6.15 9.83
N CYS A 172 -1.78 6.26 11.05
CA CYS A 172 -2.45 5.19 11.78
C CYS A 172 -3.96 5.20 11.45
N TYR A 173 -4.43 4.15 10.79
CA TYR A 173 -5.82 4.00 10.39
C TYR A 173 -6.34 2.62 10.79
N LEU A 174 -7.66 2.45 10.94
CA LEU A 174 -8.28 1.22 11.48
C LEU A 174 -7.62 0.81 12.82
N ASP A 175 -7.17 -0.44 12.95
CA ASP A 175 -6.48 -0.96 14.14
C ASP A 175 -5.08 -0.38 14.32
N GLY A 176 -4.52 0.24 13.28
CA GLY A 176 -3.24 0.94 13.32
C GLY A 176 -3.16 2.02 14.39
N VAL A 177 -4.28 2.53 14.90
CA VAL A 177 -4.28 3.51 16.00
C VAL A 177 -3.75 2.96 17.32
N HIS A 178 -3.77 1.63 17.50
CA HIS A 178 -3.30 0.99 18.73
C HIS A 178 -1.79 1.12 18.96
N VAL A 179 -0.98 1.33 17.90
CA VAL A 179 0.49 1.44 18.02
C VAL A 179 0.94 2.61 18.89
N GLY A 180 0.13 3.64 19.02
CA GLY A 180 0.44 4.79 19.86
C GLY A 180 -0.17 4.75 21.24
N HIS A 181 -0.69 3.63 21.72
CA HIS A 181 -1.19 3.54 23.09
C HIS A 181 -0.05 3.72 24.10
N LEU A 182 -0.26 4.53 25.13
CA LEU A 182 0.67 4.72 26.23
C LEU A 182 0.61 3.51 27.19
N GLY A 183 1.75 3.11 27.74
CA GLY A 183 1.79 2.04 28.74
C GLY A 183 1.63 0.64 28.15
N GLN A 184 1.94 0.45 26.86
CA GLN A 184 2.20 -0.87 26.29
C GLN A 184 3.26 -1.59 27.14
N LYS A 185 3.02 -2.86 27.48
CA LYS A 185 3.94 -3.71 28.26
C LYS A 185 4.01 -5.11 27.64
N PRO A 186 4.46 -5.23 26.37
CA PRO A 186 4.67 -6.54 25.77
C PRO A 186 5.76 -7.31 26.54
N SER A 187 5.58 -8.62 26.69
CA SER A 187 6.58 -9.51 27.31
C SER A 187 7.50 -10.16 26.29
N GLU A 188 7.02 -10.36 25.06
CA GLU A 188 7.69 -11.16 24.02
C GLU A 188 8.14 -10.31 22.81
N PHE A 189 7.77 -9.03 22.78
CA PHE A 189 7.98 -8.13 21.64
C PHE A 189 8.52 -6.79 22.12
N ASP A 190 9.18 -6.07 21.21
CA ASP A 190 9.61 -4.70 21.47
C ASP A 190 8.41 -3.78 21.67
N ASN A 191 8.56 -2.80 22.57
CA ASN A 191 7.52 -1.83 22.82
C ASN A 191 7.40 -0.83 21.66
N ILE A 192 6.37 -1.01 20.83
CA ILE A 192 6.13 -0.18 19.63
C ILE A 192 5.95 1.30 19.99
N GLY A 193 5.24 1.61 21.07
CA GLY A 193 5.01 2.99 21.51
C GLY A 193 6.29 3.70 21.95
N GLU A 194 7.18 3.01 22.65
CA GLU A 194 8.51 3.51 23.00
C GLU A 194 9.39 3.68 21.77
N GLY A 195 9.38 2.71 20.85
CA GLY A 195 10.08 2.78 19.57
C GLY A 195 9.69 3.99 18.73
N LEU A 196 8.38 4.29 18.63
CA LEU A 196 7.89 5.49 17.95
C LEU A 196 8.32 6.79 18.63
N THR A 197 8.40 6.80 19.97
CA THR A 197 8.89 7.95 20.73
C THR A 197 10.37 8.19 20.46
N GLU A 198 11.19 7.13 20.53
CA GLU A 198 12.62 7.20 20.21
C GLU A 198 12.86 7.64 18.76
N LEU A 199 12.07 7.12 17.82
CA LEU A 199 12.11 7.49 16.41
C LEU A 199 11.85 9.00 16.22
N SER A 200 10.83 9.55 16.88
CA SER A 200 10.53 10.98 16.84
C SER A 200 11.67 11.83 17.41
N GLU A 201 12.31 11.39 18.49
CA GLU A 201 13.47 12.09 19.07
C GLU A 201 14.70 12.04 18.17
N LYS A 202 14.96 10.88 17.54
CA LYS A 202 16.05 10.72 16.56
C LYS A 202 15.83 11.62 15.34
N ALA A 203 14.59 11.73 14.84
CA ALA A 203 14.25 12.64 13.75
C ALA A 203 14.54 14.10 14.12
N ALA A 204 14.08 14.53 15.30
CA ALA A 204 14.32 15.90 15.80
C ALA A 204 15.82 16.21 15.94
N LYS A 205 16.61 15.29 16.50
CA LYS A 205 18.08 15.44 16.61
C LYS A 205 18.78 15.58 15.25
N ARG A 206 18.21 14.99 14.19
CA ARG A 206 18.70 15.08 12.80
C ARG A 206 18.12 16.26 12.03
N GLY A 207 17.27 17.09 12.64
CA GLY A 207 16.58 18.19 11.96
C GLY A 207 15.54 17.74 10.94
N LEU A 208 15.04 16.51 11.05
CA LEU A 208 14.05 15.92 10.14
C LEU A 208 12.65 16.02 10.74
N GLN A 209 11.63 16.14 9.87
CA GLN A 209 10.25 16.10 10.32
C GLN A 209 9.83 14.65 10.61
N CYS A 210 9.05 14.46 11.67
CA CYS A 210 8.42 13.19 12.00
C CYS A 210 7.01 13.47 12.48
N GLN A 211 6.04 13.25 11.61
CA GLN A 211 4.63 13.42 11.91
C GLN A 211 3.98 12.05 12.08
N MET A 212 3.14 11.92 13.10
CA MET A 212 2.35 10.71 13.35
C MET A 212 0.90 11.12 13.55
N LEU A 213 0.04 10.72 12.63
CA LEU A 213 -1.40 11.03 12.63
C LEU A 213 -2.19 9.76 12.85
N ALA A 214 -3.14 9.78 13.78
CA ALA A 214 -4.13 8.73 13.95
C ALA A 214 -5.52 9.23 13.56
N CYS A 215 -6.26 8.43 12.81
CA CYS A 215 -7.62 8.78 12.43
C CYS A 215 -8.55 8.88 13.65
N GLY A 216 -9.18 10.03 13.82
CA GLY A 216 -10.05 10.35 14.94
C GLY A 216 -11.24 9.42 15.07
N ARG A 217 -11.87 9.02 13.95
CA ARG A 217 -13.00 8.08 13.97
C ARG A 217 -12.56 6.69 14.45
N CYS A 218 -11.44 6.18 13.95
CA CYS A 218 -10.90 4.88 14.35
C CYS A 218 -10.44 4.90 15.81
N ALA A 219 -9.78 5.99 16.23
CA ALA A 219 -9.34 6.20 17.60
C ALA A 219 -10.52 6.28 18.58
N ALA A 220 -11.58 7.02 18.24
CA ALA A 220 -12.79 7.11 19.05
C ALA A 220 -13.48 5.75 19.19
N ALA A 221 -13.62 4.99 18.10
CA ALA A 221 -14.22 3.65 18.12
C ALA A 221 -13.45 2.65 19.00
N ARG A 222 -12.15 2.88 19.21
CA ARG A 222 -11.26 2.04 20.04
C ARG A 222 -11.01 2.60 21.44
N GLY A 223 -11.70 3.67 21.83
CA GLY A 223 -11.64 4.23 23.18
C GLY A 223 -10.48 5.20 23.45
N TYR A 224 -9.83 5.73 22.41
CA TYR A 224 -8.72 6.69 22.56
C TYR A 224 -9.17 8.15 22.65
N SER A 225 -10.42 8.45 22.31
CA SER A 225 -10.94 9.82 22.35
C SER A 225 -11.36 10.21 23.75
N THR A 226 -10.58 11.07 24.43
CA THR A 226 -10.93 11.56 25.78
C THR A 226 -11.64 12.91 25.74
N TRP A 227 -11.38 13.75 24.73
CA TRP A 227 -12.05 15.03 24.52
C TRP A 227 -11.88 15.51 23.07
N ASP A 228 -12.94 16.05 22.45
CA ASP A 228 -12.93 16.68 21.12
C ASP A 228 -13.21 18.18 21.29
N ASP A 229 -12.35 19.03 20.73
CA ASP A 229 -12.47 20.49 20.80
C ASP A 229 -13.54 21.07 19.86
N GLY A 230 -14.24 20.22 19.11
CA GLY A 230 -15.22 20.60 18.10
C GLY A 230 -14.59 21.14 16.82
N LYS A 231 -13.25 21.14 16.72
CA LYS A 231 -12.46 21.54 15.54
C LYS A 231 -11.69 20.37 14.93
N GLY A 232 -11.92 19.14 15.40
CA GLY A 232 -11.31 17.92 14.87
C GLY A 232 -9.99 17.54 15.54
N VAL A 233 -9.60 18.21 16.62
CA VAL A 233 -8.47 17.81 17.46
C VAL A 233 -9.01 16.99 18.64
N VAL A 234 -8.59 15.72 18.68
CA VAL A 234 -8.91 14.84 19.80
C VAL A 234 -7.73 14.80 20.76
N VAL A 235 -7.98 15.15 22.01
CA VAL A 235 -7.03 14.94 23.10
C VAL A 235 -7.23 13.52 23.63
N SER A 236 -6.11 12.82 23.83
CA SER A 236 -6.07 11.49 24.44
C SER A 236 -5.05 11.49 25.56
N THR A 237 -5.46 11.05 26.74
CA THR A 237 -4.53 10.80 27.87
C THR A 237 -3.81 9.46 27.74
N CYS A 238 -4.24 8.61 26.81
CA CYS A 238 -3.71 7.27 26.60
C CYS A 238 -2.95 7.13 25.27
N ALA A 239 -2.64 8.23 24.58
CA ALA A 239 -1.76 8.23 23.41
C ALA A 239 -0.34 8.70 23.76
N ILE A 240 0.68 8.14 23.11
CA ILE A 240 2.05 8.64 23.19
C ILE A 240 2.13 10.07 22.64
N LYS A 241 3.00 10.90 23.22
CA LYS A 241 3.11 12.33 22.90
C LYS A 241 3.31 12.64 21.40
N PRO A 242 4.07 11.86 20.61
CA PRO A 242 4.25 12.14 19.18
C PRO A 242 2.99 11.88 18.33
N LEU A 243 2.09 10.99 18.77
CA LEU A 243 0.92 10.60 17.99
C LEU A 243 -0.23 11.60 18.18
N ARG A 244 -0.66 12.20 17.08
CA ARG A 244 -1.75 13.19 17.07
C ARG A 244 -3.01 12.56 16.48
N ILE A 245 -4.08 12.50 17.27
CA ILE A 245 -5.38 12.05 16.77
C ILE A 245 -6.07 13.23 16.06
N ARG A 246 -6.43 13.02 14.78
CA ARG A 246 -6.92 14.07 13.85
C ARG A 246 -8.01 13.55 12.95
N ASN A 247 -8.78 14.47 12.34
CA ASN A 247 -9.72 14.10 11.29
C ASN A 247 -8.99 13.42 10.12
N LEU A 248 -9.65 12.45 9.47
CA LEU A 248 -9.11 11.76 8.29
C LEU A 248 -8.68 12.75 7.20
N ASN A 249 -9.36 13.89 7.08
CA ASN A 249 -9.01 14.94 6.12
C ASN A 249 -7.56 15.43 6.28
N GLU A 250 -7.02 15.53 7.50
CA GLU A 250 -5.62 15.95 7.69
C GLU A 250 -4.62 14.90 7.18
N THR A 251 -4.99 13.61 7.24
CA THR A 251 -4.21 12.54 6.62
C THR A 251 -4.27 12.66 5.10
N ILE A 252 -5.46 12.88 4.54
CA ILE A 252 -5.64 13.06 3.10
C ILE A 252 -4.92 14.31 2.56
N ASP A 253 -4.85 15.39 3.33
CA ASP A 253 -4.05 16.57 2.97
C ASP A 253 -2.57 16.23 2.78
N GLN A 254 -2.04 15.29 3.58
CA GLN A 254 -0.69 14.78 3.32
C GLN A 254 -0.64 13.98 2.03
N PHE A 255 -1.64 13.14 1.74
CA PHE A 255 -1.71 12.37 0.49
C PHE A 255 -1.72 13.26 -0.76
N ARG A 256 -2.13 14.54 -0.67
CA ARG A 256 -2.04 15.47 -1.80
C ARG A 256 -0.60 15.81 -2.19
N ARG A 257 0.36 15.69 -1.27
CA ARG A 257 1.79 15.92 -1.54
C ARG A 257 2.34 14.85 -2.47
N ASN A 258 3.35 15.19 -3.26
CA ASN A 258 4.01 14.25 -4.18
C ASN A 258 5.18 13.54 -3.50
N HIS A 259 4.85 12.55 -2.66
CA HIS A 259 5.81 11.68 -1.98
C HIS A 259 5.35 10.22 -2.00
N ILE A 260 6.26 9.29 -1.75
CA ILE A 260 5.88 7.88 -1.64
C ILE A 260 5.07 7.63 -0.35
N ILE A 261 4.05 6.79 -0.44
CA ILE A 261 3.30 6.28 0.71
C ILE A 261 3.33 4.76 0.65
N LEU A 262 3.95 4.15 1.66
CA LEU A 262 4.02 2.71 1.82
C LEU A 262 2.91 2.21 2.75
N ALA A 263 2.65 0.91 2.70
CA ALA A 263 1.82 0.16 3.65
C ALA A 263 2.30 -1.30 3.64
N GLY A 264 1.81 -2.13 4.55
CA GLY A 264 2.20 -3.55 4.61
C GLY A 264 2.01 -4.27 3.27
N ASN A 265 0.91 -3.99 2.58
CA ASN A 265 0.79 -4.28 1.15
C ASN A 265 0.54 -2.99 0.37
N CYS A 266 1.42 -2.68 -0.58
CA CYS A 266 1.28 -1.54 -1.45
C CYS A 266 2.05 -1.73 -2.76
N ALA A 267 1.81 -0.83 -3.72
CA ALA A 267 2.63 -0.73 -4.90
C ALA A 267 2.84 0.73 -5.31
N SER A 268 3.96 1.01 -5.98
CA SER A 268 4.21 2.28 -6.64
C SER A 268 4.44 2.01 -8.11
N ILE A 269 3.56 2.56 -8.95
CA ILE A 269 3.64 2.39 -10.39
C ILE A 269 4.10 3.72 -10.99
N GLN A 270 5.30 3.73 -11.57
CA GLN A 270 5.84 4.89 -12.27
C GLN A 270 5.05 5.17 -13.54
N LEU A 271 4.71 6.44 -13.78
CA LEU A 271 3.93 6.86 -14.94
C LEU A 271 4.87 7.54 -15.95
N LYS A 272 4.80 7.13 -17.23
CA LYS A 272 5.59 7.75 -18.29
C LYS A 272 5.09 9.17 -18.55
N LYS A 273 6.02 10.14 -18.57
CA LYS A 273 5.75 11.52 -19.01
C LYS A 273 5.88 11.62 -20.52
N ASP A 274 4.91 11.11 -21.27
CA ASP A 274 4.95 11.28 -22.72
C ASP A 274 4.62 12.74 -23.09
N GLY A 275 5.56 13.42 -23.75
CA GLY A 275 5.32 14.66 -24.50
C GLY A 275 5.10 15.96 -23.70
N MET A 276 5.01 15.94 -22.38
CA MET A 276 4.91 17.18 -21.59
C MET A 276 6.28 17.88 -21.52
N ARG A 277 6.46 18.92 -22.35
CA ARG A 277 7.53 19.92 -22.15
C ARG A 277 7.45 20.37 -20.69
N ALA A 278 8.57 20.34 -19.98
CA ALA A 278 8.70 20.92 -18.66
C ALA A 278 8.43 22.43 -18.77
N THR A 279 7.16 22.83 -18.69
CA THR A 279 6.80 24.22 -18.47
C THR A 279 7.19 24.54 -17.04
N PHE A 280 8.21 25.37 -16.89
CA PHE A 280 8.58 26.04 -15.63
C PHE A 280 7.50 27.08 -15.26
N SER A 281 6.25 26.64 -15.22
CA SER A 281 5.11 27.41 -14.80
C SER A 281 5.02 27.25 -13.27
N VAL A 282 5.24 28.34 -12.56
CA VAL A 282 5.10 28.47 -11.10
C VAL A 282 3.62 28.40 -10.67
N LEU A 283 2.70 28.10 -11.61
CA LEU A 283 1.25 28.04 -11.43
C LEU A 283 0.66 26.68 -11.88
N ASP A 284 1.45 25.60 -11.87
CA ASP A 284 0.92 24.26 -12.05
C ASP A 284 0.13 23.85 -10.81
N ASN A 285 -1.21 23.89 -10.91
CA ASN A 285 -2.11 23.35 -9.89
C ASN A 285 -1.63 21.97 -9.42
N GLU A 286 -1.61 21.80 -8.10
CA GLU A 286 -0.82 20.83 -7.34
C GLU A 286 -0.97 19.37 -7.81
N ARG A 287 0.19 18.77 -8.12
CA ARG A 287 0.41 17.45 -8.74
C ARG A 287 0.24 16.30 -7.74
N SER A 288 -0.98 16.01 -7.30
CA SER A 288 -1.23 14.87 -6.40
C SER A 288 -1.15 13.52 -7.15
N PRO A 289 -0.31 12.57 -6.70
CA PRO A 289 -0.31 11.21 -7.24
C PRO A 289 -1.69 10.56 -7.12
N PRO A 290 -2.20 9.92 -8.19
CA PRO A 290 -3.48 9.23 -8.16
C PRO A 290 -3.39 8.03 -7.22
N LEU A 291 -4.54 7.69 -6.63
CA LEU A 291 -4.66 6.65 -5.63
C LEU A 291 -5.52 5.50 -6.18
N THR A 292 -4.97 4.29 -6.22
CA THR A 292 -5.73 3.06 -6.49
C THR A 292 -5.83 2.25 -5.20
N ILE A 293 -7.05 1.96 -4.78
CA ILE A 293 -7.35 1.14 -3.61
C ILE A 293 -7.92 -0.19 -4.11
N LEU A 294 -7.20 -1.27 -3.81
CA LEU A 294 -7.66 -2.63 -4.07
C LEU A 294 -8.38 -3.13 -2.82
N ILE A 295 -9.69 -3.36 -2.92
CA ILE A 295 -10.46 -4.03 -1.87
C ILE A 295 -10.37 -5.53 -2.15
N THR A 296 -9.61 -6.22 -1.32
CA THR A 296 -9.26 -7.65 -1.39
C THR A 296 -9.98 -8.51 -0.35
N SER A 297 -10.37 -7.90 0.77
CA SER A 297 -11.08 -8.57 1.87
C SER A 297 -12.59 -8.59 1.66
N HIS A 298 -13.26 -9.68 2.05
CA HIS A 298 -14.72 -9.78 2.05
C HIS A 298 -15.37 -8.71 2.96
N PRO A 299 -16.62 -8.28 2.67
CA PRO A 299 -17.30 -7.29 3.51
C PRO A 299 -17.66 -7.88 4.88
N TYR A 300 -17.84 -7.00 5.87
CA TYR A 300 -18.35 -7.28 7.23
C TYR A 300 -17.54 -8.22 8.13
N GLY A 301 -16.47 -8.85 7.64
CA GLY A 301 -15.56 -9.63 8.49
C GLY A 301 -14.68 -8.75 9.36
N THR A 302 -14.15 -7.69 8.77
CA THR A 302 -13.34 -6.67 9.42
C THR A 302 -13.75 -5.28 8.91
N GLU A 303 -13.19 -4.23 9.49
CA GLU A 303 -13.40 -2.86 8.99
C GLU A 303 -12.61 -2.58 7.70
N SER A 304 -11.85 -3.52 7.15
CA SER A 304 -10.88 -3.24 6.08
C SER A 304 -11.54 -2.78 4.78
N ALA A 305 -12.54 -3.52 4.27
CA ALA A 305 -13.26 -3.13 3.05
C ALA A 305 -13.97 -1.77 3.20
N PHE A 306 -14.64 -1.55 4.33
CA PHE A 306 -15.33 -0.30 4.63
C PHE A 306 -14.34 0.86 4.82
N GLY A 307 -13.20 0.59 5.46
CA GLY A 307 -12.10 1.53 5.66
C GLY A 307 -11.47 1.97 4.35
N GLY A 308 -11.20 1.03 3.44
CA GLY A 308 -10.68 1.33 2.11
C GLY A 308 -11.61 2.24 1.31
N ILE A 309 -12.92 1.96 1.33
CA ILE A 309 -13.93 2.81 0.68
C ILE A 309 -14.01 4.18 1.35
N SER A 310 -14.00 4.23 2.69
CA SER A 310 -14.02 5.50 3.44
C SER A 310 -12.80 6.37 3.15
N LEU A 311 -11.61 5.77 3.08
CA LEU A 311 -10.38 6.45 2.68
C LEU A 311 -10.47 6.95 1.24
N ALA A 312 -11.03 6.14 0.33
CA ALA A 312 -11.19 6.50 -1.07
C ALA A 312 -12.13 7.70 -1.26
N ILE A 313 -13.25 7.71 -0.55
CA ILE A 313 -14.22 8.82 -0.56
C ILE A 313 -13.55 10.10 -0.04
N ALA A 314 -12.80 10.00 1.07
CA ALA A 314 -12.09 11.14 1.63
C ALA A 314 -11.03 11.69 0.66
N ALA A 315 -10.25 10.81 0.03
CA ALA A 315 -9.25 11.17 -0.99
C ALA A 315 -9.90 11.88 -2.20
N ALA A 316 -10.97 11.31 -2.75
CA ALA A 316 -11.69 11.89 -3.88
C ALA A 316 -12.30 13.26 -3.55
N SER A 317 -12.89 13.41 -2.35
CA SER A 317 -13.48 14.68 -1.90
C SER A 317 -12.45 15.81 -1.75
N GLN A 318 -11.17 15.47 -1.61
CA GLN A 318 -10.04 16.39 -1.52
C GLN A 318 -9.30 16.56 -2.86
N GLY A 319 -9.93 16.14 -3.96
CA GLY A 319 -9.41 16.32 -5.32
C GLY A 319 -8.33 15.34 -5.74
N ILE A 320 -8.07 14.27 -4.96
CA ILE A 320 -7.17 13.19 -5.39
C ILE A 320 -7.95 12.25 -6.29
N LEU A 321 -7.52 12.09 -7.55
CA LEU A 321 -8.12 11.10 -8.42
C LEU A 321 -7.93 9.69 -7.83
N THR A 322 -9.05 9.07 -7.50
CA THR A 322 -9.09 7.83 -6.73
C THR A 322 -9.88 6.76 -7.46
N ARG A 323 -9.32 5.54 -7.48
CA ARG A 323 -9.93 4.35 -8.06
C ARG A 323 -10.09 3.30 -6.98
N VAL A 324 -11.28 2.73 -6.85
CA VAL A 324 -11.56 1.58 -5.98
C VAL A 324 -11.80 0.37 -6.87
N ILE A 325 -11.05 -0.70 -6.65
CA ILE A 325 -11.18 -1.94 -7.43
C ILE A 325 -11.47 -3.08 -6.45
N PHE A 326 -12.68 -3.64 -6.56
CA PHE A 326 -13.04 -4.85 -5.82
C PHE A 326 -12.48 -6.06 -6.56
N ILE A 327 -11.59 -6.79 -5.91
CA ILE A 327 -10.83 -7.93 -6.43
C ILE A 327 -10.68 -8.99 -5.32
N GLU A 328 -10.32 -10.22 -5.67
CA GLU A 328 -10.25 -11.33 -4.70
C GLU A 328 -11.59 -11.46 -3.94
N ASP A 329 -11.57 -11.59 -2.61
CA ASP A 329 -12.79 -11.68 -1.81
C ASP A 329 -13.51 -10.34 -1.65
N GLY A 330 -12.88 -9.22 -2.03
CA GLY A 330 -13.54 -7.92 -2.06
C GLY A 330 -14.78 -7.89 -2.95
N VAL A 331 -14.84 -8.74 -3.97
CA VAL A 331 -16.01 -8.83 -4.88
C VAL A 331 -17.29 -9.23 -4.15
N PHE A 332 -17.21 -9.90 -2.99
CA PHE A 332 -18.40 -10.19 -2.19
C PHE A 332 -19.15 -8.93 -1.75
N SER A 333 -18.47 -7.77 -1.66
CA SER A 333 -19.08 -6.47 -1.40
C SER A 333 -20.12 -6.06 -2.45
N LEU A 334 -20.02 -6.62 -3.66
CA LEU A 334 -20.81 -6.26 -4.83
C LEU A 334 -21.86 -7.29 -5.21
N THR A 335 -22.03 -8.37 -4.42
CA THR A 335 -22.87 -9.51 -4.77
C THR A 335 -24.09 -9.63 -3.87
N GLY A 336 -25.14 -10.31 -4.33
CA GLY A 336 -26.38 -10.48 -3.55
C GLY A 336 -27.05 -9.15 -3.18
N ASN A 337 -27.93 -9.18 -2.19
CA ASN A 337 -28.59 -8.00 -1.65
C ASN A 337 -28.26 -7.87 -0.17
N HIS A 338 -27.38 -6.94 0.18
CA HIS A 338 -27.01 -6.71 1.58
C HIS A 338 -28.18 -6.06 2.32
N ARG A 339 -28.47 -6.54 3.53
CA ARG A 339 -29.53 -6.01 4.40
C ARG A 339 -29.02 -5.95 5.82
N LEU A 340 -29.43 -4.92 6.55
CA LEU A 340 -29.23 -4.84 7.99
C LEU A 340 -30.45 -5.42 8.69
N ASP A 341 -30.23 -6.21 9.75
CA ASP A 341 -31.29 -6.94 10.46
C ASP A 341 -32.27 -6.02 11.19
N LYS A 342 -31.87 -4.77 11.46
CA LYS A 342 -32.66 -3.77 12.20
C LYS A 342 -32.57 -2.42 11.50
N PRO A 343 -33.61 -1.56 11.63
CA PRO A 343 -33.51 -0.16 11.25
C PRO A 343 -32.33 0.46 11.99
N SER A 344 -31.26 0.73 11.26
CA SER A 344 -30.01 1.28 11.78
C SER A 344 -29.78 2.60 11.06
N PRO A 345 -29.25 3.63 11.75
CA PRO A 345 -28.76 4.83 11.08
C PRO A 345 -27.51 4.56 10.23
N LEU A 346 -26.93 3.35 10.32
CA LEU A 346 -25.76 2.95 9.56
C LEU A 346 -26.17 2.45 8.18
N PHE A 347 -25.42 2.88 7.16
CA PHE A 347 -25.55 2.35 5.80
C PHE A 347 -24.84 1.01 5.69
N ASN A 348 -25.44 0.08 4.95
CA ASN A 348 -24.75 -1.13 4.54
C ASN A 348 -23.72 -0.83 3.43
N MET A 349 -22.84 -1.79 3.14
CA MET A 349 -21.74 -1.57 2.20
C MET A 349 -22.22 -1.19 0.79
N GLN A 350 -23.28 -1.83 0.29
CA GLN A 350 -23.83 -1.55 -1.05
C GLN A 350 -24.50 -0.17 -1.10
N GLU A 351 -25.18 0.24 -0.02
CA GLU A 351 -25.75 1.59 0.08
C GLU A 351 -24.66 2.67 0.05
N VAL A 352 -23.53 2.46 0.73
CA VAL A 352 -22.40 3.40 0.66
C VAL A 352 -21.82 3.45 -0.75
N ILE A 353 -21.59 2.29 -1.39
CA ILE A 353 -21.05 2.22 -2.75
C ILE A 353 -21.97 2.92 -3.75
N ASP A 354 -23.28 2.70 -3.65
CA ASP A 354 -24.27 3.32 -4.52
C ASP A 354 -24.34 4.84 -4.30
N ALA A 355 -24.32 5.30 -3.04
CA ALA A 355 -24.37 6.72 -2.70
C ALA A 355 -23.17 7.52 -3.20
N VAL A 356 -21.99 6.89 -3.31
CA VAL A 356 -20.76 7.56 -3.78
C VAL A 356 -20.44 7.27 -5.24
N SER A 357 -21.17 6.36 -5.87
CA SER A 357 -21.08 6.07 -7.29
C SER A 357 -21.43 7.32 -8.10
N GLY A 358 -20.46 7.84 -8.87
CA GLY A 358 -20.61 9.08 -9.63
C GLY A 358 -20.06 10.34 -8.95
N SER A 359 -19.40 10.19 -7.79
CA SER A 359 -18.65 11.31 -7.20
C SER A 359 -17.52 11.76 -8.13
N GLU A 360 -17.29 13.07 -8.18
CA GLU A 360 -16.15 13.62 -8.91
C GLU A 360 -14.85 13.04 -8.34
N ASN A 361 -13.89 12.71 -9.20
CA ASN A 361 -12.60 12.11 -8.84
C ASN A 361 -12.65 10.69 -8.23
N LEU A 362 -13.82 10.03 -8.15
CA LEU A 362 -13.94 8.64 -7.67
C LEU A 362 -14.44 7.71 -8.77
N GLN A 363 -13.68 6.66 -9.05
CA GLN A 363 -14.07 5.60 -9.97
C GLN A 363 -14.13 4.26 -9.24
N ILE A 364 -15.16 3.46 -9.48
CA ILE A 364 -15.36 2.18 -8.80
C ILE A 364 -15.46 1.06 -9.83
N PHE A 365 -14.68 0.01 -9.63
CA PHE A 365 -14.56 -1.10 -10.56
C PHE A 365 -14.74 -2.45 -9.88
N CYS A 366 -15.27 -3.42 -10.64
CA CYS A 366 -15.37 -4.81 -10.26
C CYS A 366 -14.45 -5.65 -11.15
N PHE A 367 -13.50 -6.37 -10.54
CA PHE A 367 -12.65 -7.29 -11.27
C PHE A 367 -13.39 -8.59 -11.59
N THR A 368 -13.88 -8.68 -12.82
CA THR A 368 -14.75 -9.79 -13.26
C THR A 368 -14.13 -11.18 -13.16
N PRO A 369 -12.80 -11.40 -13.35
CA PRO A 369 -12.22 -12.72 -13.15
C PRO A 369 -12.39 -13.24 -11.70
N SER A 370 -12.36 -12.36 -10.69
CA SER A 370 -12.60 -12.75 -9.29
C SER A 370 -14.05 -13.16 -9.04
N LEU A 371 -15.03 -12.53 -9.71
CA LEU A 371 -16.43 -12.97 -9.69
C LEU A 371 -16.59 -14.34 -10.34
N GLN A 372 -16.02 -14.52 -11.54
CA GLN A 372 -16.10 -15.75 -12.31
C GLN A 372 -15.49 -16.93 -11.54
N LYS A 373 -14.32 -16.73 -10.92
CA LYS A 373 -13.66 -17.74 -10.08
C LYS A 373 -14.54 -18.24 -8.93
N ARG A 374 -15.41 -17.38 -8.39
CA ARG A 374 -16.33 -17.69 -7.29
C ARG A 374 -17.73 -18.10 -7.77
N GLY A 375 -17.99 -18.10 -9.07
CA GLY A 375 -19.34 -18.36 -9.62
C GLY A 375 -20.38 -17.31 -9.25
N LEU A 376 -19.95 -16.05 -9.06
CA LEU A 376 -20.79 -14.96 -8.59
C LEU A 376 -21.18 -14.01 -9.72
N THR A 377 -22.30 -13.30 -9.52
CA THR A 377 -22.75 -12.20 -10.38
C THR A 377 -22.86 -10.92 -9.57
N LYS A 378 -22.36 -9.80 -10.14
CA LYS A 378 -22.52 -8.46 -9.54
C LYS A 378 -24.00 -8.12 -9.39
N ASN A 379 -24.35 -7.45 -8.29
CA ASN A 379 -25.69 -6.90 -8.09
C ASN A 379 -26.00 -5.86 -9.17
N ALA A 380 -27.06 -6.11 -9.94
CA ALA A 380 -27.49 -5.24 -11.05
C ALA A 380 -27.92 -3.83 -10.62
N LYS A 381 -28.11 -3.57 -9.32
CA LYS A 381 -28.41 -2.22 -8.82
C LYS A 381 -27.17 -1.33 -8.76
N LEU A 382 -25.98 -1.91 -8.68
CA LEU A 382 -24.71 -1.18 -8.56
C LEU A 382 -24.20 -0.73 -9.94
N ASN A 383 -24.99 0.06 -10.65
CA ASN A 383 -24.70 0.49 -12.02
C ASN A 383 -23.48 1.40 -12.13
N GLY A 384 -23.15 2.12 -11.06
CA GLY A 384 -21.95 2.96 -11.00
C GLY A 384 -20.63 2.20 -10.79
N VAL A 385 -20.70 0.88 -10.58
CA VAL A 385 -19.52 0.02 -10.47
C VAL A 385 -19.25 -0.62 -11.83
N LEU A 386 -18.13 -0.27 -12.45
CA LEU A 386 -17.80 -0.71 -13.80
C LEU A 386 -17.10 -2.08 -13.80
N ASP A 387 -17.55 -2.98 -14.66
CA ASP A 387 -16.92 -4.29 -14.82
C ASP A 387 -15.63 -4.16 -15.62
N ILE A 388 -14.54 -4.74 -15.11
CA ILE A 388 -13.23 -4.74 -15.78
C ILE A 388 -12.67 -6.15 -15.92
N GLY A 389 -12.01 -6.40 -17.04
CA GLY A 389 -11.20 -7.59 -17.27
C GLY A 389 -9.73 -7.39 -16.92
N ILE A 390 -8.89 -8.38 -17.22
CA ILE A 390 -7.43 -8.32 -17.01
C ILE A 390 -6.80 -7.16 -17.80
N ALA A 391 -7.20 -6.98 -19.05
CA ALA A 391 -6.64 -5.93 -19.91
C ALA A 391 -6.97 -4.52 -19.40
N ASP A 392 -8.20 -4.32 -18.94
CA ASP A 392 -8.64 -3.05 -18.35
C ASP A 392 -7.93 -2.79 -17.01
N PHE A 393 -7.75 -3.84 -16.20
CA PHE A 393 -7.00 -3.72 -14.96
C PHE A 393 -5.53 -3.34 -15.20
N GLY A 394 -4.86 -3.96 -16.17
CA GLY A 394 -3.53 -3.56 -16.62
C GLY A 394 -3.50 -2.09 -17.10
N ASN A 395 -4.52 -1.64 -17.85
CA ASN A 395 -4.63 -0.24 -18.23
C ASN A 395 -4.71 0.69 -17.01
N LEU A 396 -5.57 0.37 -16.04
CA LEU A 396 -5.78 1.17 -14.83
C LEU A 396 -4.53 1.24 -13.94
N LEU A 397 -3.70 0.19 -13.94
CA LEU A 397 -2.46 0.17 -13.18
C LEU A 397 -1.34 0.97 -13.86
N PHE A 398 -1.15 0.81 -15.17
CA PHE A 398 0.07 1.27 -15.84
C PHE A 398 -0.08 2.55 -16.69
N TYR A 399 -1.30 2.97 -17.03
CA TYR A 399 -1.50 4.25 -17.72
C TYR A 399 -1.81 5.39 -16.75
N SER A 400 -1.26 6.57 -17.05
CA SER A 400 -1.63 7.78 -16.33
C SER A 400 -3.11 8.07 -16.55
N PRO A 401 -3.89 8.32 -15.49
CA PRO A 401 -5.22 8.84 -15.66
C PRO A 401 -5.25 10.17 -16.42
N ASN A 402 -6.32 10.40 -17.17
CA ASN A 402 -6.52 11.67 -17.87
C ASN A 402 -6.49 12.84 -16.88
N GLY A 403 -5.74 13.89 -17.22
CA GLY A 403 -5.64 15.10 -16.40
C GLY A 403 -4.66 15.01 -15.22
N VAL A 404 -3.96 13.88 -15.04
CA VAL A 404 -2.98 13.70 -13.96
C VAL A 404 -1.55 13.84 -14.48
N ALA A 405 -0.82 14.81 -13.92
CA ALA A 405 0.59 15.11 -14.25
C ALA A 405 1.59 14.61 -13.20
N ALA A 406 1.21 13.62 -12.38
CA ALA A 406 2.07 13.02 -11.37
C ALA A 406 3.07 12.01 -11.96
N ASN A 407 4.20 11.80 -11.28
CA ASN A 407 5.25 10.90 -11.75
C ASN A 407 4.96 9.43 -11.44
N HIS A 408 4.07 9.15 -10.49
CA HIS A 408 3.75 7.80 -10.04
C HIS A 408 2.28 7.71 -9.62
N GLN A 409 1.76 6.50 -9.59
CA GLN A 409 0.48 6.12 -9.00
C GLN A 409 0.75 5.31 -7.73
N ARG A 410 -0.05 5.55 -6.69
CA ARG A 410 -0.02 4.78 -5.45
C ARG A 410 -1.08 3.69 -5.49
N VAL A 411 -0.72 2.48 -5.09
CA VAL A 411 -1.64 1.36 -4.95
C VAL A 411 -1.63 0.89 -3.50
N LEU A 412 -2.79 0.87 -2.86
CA LEU A 412 -2.97 0.41 -1.47
C LEU A 412 -3.96 -0.75 -1.46
N PHE A 413 -3.75 -1.69 -0.54
CA PHE A 413 -4.60 -2.88 -0.40
C PHE A 413 -5.36 -2.80 0.93
N PHE A 414 -6.63 -3.21 0.89
CA PHE A 414 -7.55 -3.30 2.02
C PHE A 414 -8.29 -4.64 2.00
#